data_AF-A0A1B6CFF8-F1
#
_entry.id   AF-A0A1B6CFF8-F1
#
_cell.length_a   1.000
_cell.length_b   1.000
_cell.length_c   1.000
_cell.angle_alpha   90.00
_cell.angle_beta   90.00
_cell.angle_gamma   90.00
#
_symmetry.space_group_name_H-M   'P 1'
#
loop_
_entity.id
_entity.type
_entity.pdbx_description
1 polymer ?
#
loop_
_entity_poly.entity_id
_entity_poly.type
_entity_poly.pdbx_seq_one_letter_code
_entity_poly.pdbx_strand_id
1 'polypeptide(L)'
;MTMYLRPESSLQLKRLKLPGTDTTVYCDVSMAAARPYLTKPFRRTAFNIVQGPSHPGSSATVKQATQSFVWPSINKDCKEWAKSCKPCQQSKVSRHVTSPLASFAHPSGRFKHVHVDKKIPIDRLKPAYVGAQLTQSDHPEPLPQAQPLPDPSRQQVVPPTQSPQPETATQRRSGRRVRFAERY
;
A
#
# COMPACT_ATOMS: atom_id res chain seq x y z
N MET A 1 -38.01 -10.48 -31.27
CA MET A 1 -36.82 -11.07 -30.62
C MET A 1 -36.02 -9.96 -29.92
N THR A 2 -36.55 -9.38 -28.85
CA THR A 2 -36.01 -8.17 -28.15
C THR A 2 -36.27 -8.28 -26.64
N MET A 3 -35.84 -9.38 -26.01
CA MET A 3 -36.18 -9.72 -24.62
C MET A 3 -35.05 -9.46 -23.60
N TYR A 4 -34.12 -8.52 -23.86
CA TYR A 4 -33.00 -8.27 -22.95
C TYR A 4 -32.66 -6.80 -22.64
N LEU A 5 -33.32 -5.85 -23.29
CA LEU A 5 -33.09 -4.42 -23.03
C LEU A 5 -34.25 -3.89 -22.20
N ARG A 6 -33.94 -3.30 -21.04
CA ARG A 6 -34.93 -2.54 -20.28
C ARG A 6 -35.29 -1.27 -21.08
N PRO A 7 -36.56 -0.85 -21.10
CA PRO A 7 -37.00 0.31 -21.87
C PRO A 7 -36.19 1.60 -21.59
N GLU A 8 -35.70 1.79 -20.36
CA GLU A 8 -34.91 2.98 -19.97
C GLU A 8 -33.38 2.84 -20.13
N SER A 9 -32.86 1.82 -20.84
CA SER A 9 -31.39 1.68 -20.94
C SER A 9 -30.79 2.67 -21.96
N SER A 10 -29.86 3.51 -21.52
CA SER A 10 -29.04 4.40 -22.38
C SER A 10 -28.01 3.66 -23.26
N LEU A 11 -28.08 2.33 -23.32
CA LEU A 11 -27.15 1.48 -24.07
C LEU A 11 -27.47 1.54 -25.57
N GLN A 12 -26.45 1.77 -26.38
CA GLN A 12 -26.57 1.83 -27.84
C GLN A 12 -25.90 0.60 -28.46
N LEU A 13 -26.63 -0.52 -28.53
CA LEU A 13 -26.11 -1.76 -29.11
C LEU A 13 -26.20 -1.73 -30.64
N LYS A 14 -25.05 -1.81 -31.30
CA LYS A 14 -24.91 -1.93 -32.76
C LYS A 14 -24.16 -3.21 -33.12
N ARG A 15 -24.45 -3.77 -34.29
CA ARG A 15 -23.69 -4.91 -34.84
C ARG A 15 -22.45 -4.37 -35.55
N LEU A 16 -21.28 -4.84 -35.14
CA LEU A 16 -20.00 -4.50 -35.75
C LEU A 16 -19.37 -5.77 -36.35
N LYS A 17 -18.82 -5.66 -37.56
CA LYS A 17 -17.99 -6.73 -38.15
C LYS A 17 -16.62 -6.71 -37.48
N LEU A 18 -16.11 -7.88 -37.09
CA LEU A 18 -14.76 -8.00 -36.58
C LEU A 18 -13.75 -7.88 -37.72
N PRO A 19 -12.63 -7.18 -37.53
CA PRO A 19 -11.59 -7.08 -38.55
C PRO A 19 -11.03 -8.48 -38.86
N GLY A 20 -10.97 -8.83 -40.14
CA GLY A 20 -10.43 -10.12 -40.60
C GLY A 20 -11.38 -11.31 -40.52
N THR A 21 -12.66 -11.13 -40.15
CA THR A 21 -13.67 -12.20 -40.19
C THR A 21 -15.02 -11.69 -40.69
N ASP A 22 -15.86 -12.57 -41.22
CA ASP A 22 -17.25 -12.23 -41.56
C ASP A 22 -18.22 -12.30 -40.36
N THR A 23 -17.68 -12.48 -39.15
CA THR A 23 -18.50 -12.57 -37.94
C THR A 23 -18.91 -11.17 -37.47
N THR A 24 -20.19 -11.03 -37.13
CA THR A 24 -20.75 -9.80 -36.54
C THR A 24 -20.99 -9.98 -35.05
N VAL A 25 -20.63 -8.97 -34.25
CA VAL A 25 -20.78 -8.99 -32.80
C VAL A 25 -21.57 -7.76 -32.38
N TYR A 26 -22.43 -7.92 -31.37
CA TYR A 26 -23.14 -6.81 -30.76
C TYR A 26 -22.18 -6.05 -29.83
N CYS A 27 -22.00 -4.76 -30.08
CA CYS A 27 -21.18 -3.87 -29.26
C CYS A 27 -21.99 -2.65 -28.85
N ASP A 28 -21.80 -2.22 -27.61
CA ASP A 28 -22.29 -0.93 -27.15
C ASP A 28 -21.34 0.18 -27.60
N VAL A 29 -21.90 1.19 -28.27
CA VAL A 29 -21.18 2.36 -28.80
C VAL A 29 -21.53 3.65 -28.05
N SER A 30 -22.19 3.55 -26.89
CA SER A 30 -22.53 4.72 -26.08
C SER A 30 -21.31 5.46 -25.51
N MET A 31 -20.14 4.82 -25.49
CA MET A 31 -18.87 5.37 -25.01
C MET A 31 -17.86 5.52 -26.16
N ALA A 32 -16.75 6.23 -25.91
CA ALA A 32 -15.70 6.46 -26.90
C ALA A 32 -15.07 5.16 -27.45
N ALA A 33 -15.01 4.10 -26.65
CA ALA A 33 -14.58 2.78 -27.08
C ALA A 33 -15.77 1.83 -27.19
N ALA A 34 -15.85 1.07 -28.29
CA ALA A 34 -16.88 0.07 -28.49
C ALA A 34 -16.66 -1.12 -27.53
N ARG A 35 -17.70 -1.48 -26.78
CA ARG A 35 -17.65 -2.57 -25.78
C ARG A 35 -18.49 -3.76 -26.24
N PRO A 36 -17.91 -4.95 -26.47
CA PRO A 36 -18.69 -6.11 -26.89
C PRO A 36 -19.65 -6.59 -25.80
N TYR A 37 -20.84 -6.98 -26.23
CA TYR A 37 -21.86 -7.58 -25.38
C TYR A 37 -21.56 -9.06 -25.14
N LEU A 38 -21.49 -9.47 -23.87
CA LEU A 38 -21.12 -10.84 -23.51
C LEU A 38 -22.33 -11.68 -23.07
N THR A 39 -22.48 -12.84 -23.71
CA THR A 39 -23.42 -13.88 -23.27
C THR A 39 -22.91 -14.57 -22.01
N LYS A 40 -23.82 -15.17 -21.24
CA LYS A 40 -23.54 -15.81 -19.94
C LYS A 40 -22.25 -16.66 -19.88
N PRO A 41 -21.97 -17.58 -20.83
CA PRO A 41 -20.79 -18.45 -20.74
C PRO A 41 -19.45 -17.68 -20.77
N PHE A 42 -19.37 -16.55 -21.49
CA PHE A 42 -18.12 -15.81 -21.65
C PHE A 42 -17.83 -14.81 -20.54
N ARG A 43 -18.83 -14.48 -19.70
CA ARG A 43 -18.67 -13.45 -18.65
C ARG A 43 -17.59 -13.80 -17.64
N ARG A 44 -17.51 -15.09 -17.25
CA ARG A 44 -16.49 -15.56 -16.30
C ARG A 44 -15.10 -15.49 -16.90
N THR A 45 -14.95 -15.85 -18.16
CA THR A 45 -13.68 -15.74 -18.89
C THR A 45 -13.24 -14.28 -19.00
N ALA A 46 -14.13 -13.37 -19.36
CA ALA A 46 -13.84 -11.94 -19.40
C ALA A 46 -13.43 -11.39 -18.02
N PHE A 47 -14.11 -11.80 -16.95
CA PHE A 47 -13.70 -11.45 -15.60
C PHE A 47 -12.29 -11.96 -15.26
N ASN A 48 -11.97 -13.20 -15.61
CA ASN A 48 -10.65 -13.77 -15.33
C ASN A 48 -9.53 -13.02 -16.09
N ILE A 49 -9.78 -12.55 -17.31
CA ILE A 49 -8.84 -11.72 -18.08
C ILE A 49 -8.55 -10.40 -17.34
N VAL A 50 -9.58 -9.76 -16.79
CA VAL A 50 -9.44 -8.49 -16.05
C VAL A 50 -8.80 -8.72 -14.67
N GLN A 51 -9.16 -9.80 -13.97
CA GLN A 51 -8.71 -10.05 -12.61
C GLN A 51 -7.32 -10.69 -12.53
N GLY A 52 -6.99 -11.58 -13.46
CA GLY A 52 -5.79 -12.44 -13.42
C GLY A 52 -4.44 -11.72 -13.33
N PRO A 53 -4.20 -10.60 -14.04
CA PRO A 53 -2.88 -9.97 -14.08
C PRO A 53 -2.39 -9.39 -12.75
N SER A 54 -3.30 -8.91 -11.89
CA SER A 54 -2.91 -8.15 -10.69
C SER A 54 -3.84 -8.30 -9.51
N HIS A 55 -4.85 -9.17 -9.60
CA HIS A 55 -5.87 -9.36 -8.56
C HIS A 55 -6.41 -8.02 -7.99
N PRO A 56 -6.85 -7.07 -8.86
CA PRO A 56 -7.31 -5.78 -8.40
C PRO A 56 -8.48 -5.91 -7.42
N GLY A 57 -8.62 -4.91 -6.54
CA GLY A 57 -9.75 -4.84 -5.63
C GLY A 57 -11.09 -4.76 -6.39
N SER A 58 -12.18 -5.19 -5.76
CA SER A 58 -13.50 -5.33 -6.42
C SER A 58 -13.98 -4.09 -7.18
N SER A 59 -13.71 -2.89 -6.66
CA SER A 59 -14.10 -1.64 -7.33
C SER A 59 -13.28 -1.37 -8.58
N ALA A 60 -11.99 -1.69 -8.57
CA ALA A 60 -11.11 -1.56 -9.71
C ALA A 60 -11.45 -2.59 -10.79
N THR A 61 -11.72 -3.84 -10.41
CA THR A 61 -12.18 -4.89 -11.34
C THR A 61 -13.47 -4.49 -12.04
N VAL A 62 -14.46 -3.98 -11.29
CA VAL A 62 -15.73 -3.50 -11.87
C VAL A 62 -15.49 -2.36 -12.86
N LYS A 63 -14.63 -1.41 -12.50
CA LYS A 63 -14.31 -0.28 -13.38
C LYS A 63 -13.65 -0.76 -14.68
N GLN A 64 -12.66 -1.63 -14.61
CA GLN A 64 -11.98 -2.17 -15.78
C GLN A 64 -12.92 -3.03 -16.64
N ALA A 65 -13.70 -3.91 -16.01
CA ALA A 65 -14.65 -4.76 -16.72
C ALA A 65 -15.73 -3.94 -17.44
N THR A 66 -16.27 -2.88 -16.80
CA THR A 66 -17.25 -2.00 -17.45
C THR A 66 -16.64 -1.10 -18.52
N GLN A 67 -15.34 -0.80 -18.47
CA GLN A 67 -14.66 -0.09 -19.56
C GLN A 67 -14.48 -0.96 -20.81
N SER A 68 -14.29 -2.26 -20.65
CA SER A 68 -14.00 -3.18 -21.76
C SER A 68 -15.22 -3.95 -22.28
N PHE A 69 -16.22 -4.22 -21.45
CA PHE A 69 -17.32 -5.15 -21.77
C PHE A 69 -18.67 -4.65 -21.30
N VAL A 70 -19.74 -5.22 -21.84
CA VAL A 70 -21.12 -4.92 -21.42
C VAL A 70 -21.96 -6.19 -21.25
N TRP A 71 -22.68 -6.29 -20.14
CA TRP A 71 -23.77 -7.25 -19.94
C TRP A 71 -24.67 -6.83 -18.76
N PRO A 72 -25.91 -7.35 -18.68
CA PRO A 72 -26.79 -7.05 -17.57
C PRO A 72 -26.21 -7.54 -16.23
N SER A 73 -26.15 -6.66 -15.24
CA SER A 73 -25.65 -6.94 -13.89
C SER A 73 -24.13 -7.17 -13.76
N ILE A 74 -23.32 -6.70 -14.71
CA ILE A 74 -21.83 -6.72 -14.65
C ILE A 74 -21.26 -6.32 -13.30
N ASN A 75 -21.78 -5.24 -12.69
CA ASN A 75 -21.31 -4.75 -11.40
C ASN A 75 -21.55 -5.76 -10.26
N LYS A 76 -22.66 -6.51 -10.29
CA LYS A 76 -23.00 -7.50 -9.27
C LYS A 76 -22.11 -8.74 -9.45
N ASP A 77 -22.08 -9.26 -10.67
CA ASP A 77 -21.30 -10.45 -11.04
C ASP A 77 -19.82 -10.26 -10.68
N CYS A 78 -19.19 -9.15 -11.12
CA CYS A 78 -17.79 -8.88 -10.84
C CYS A 78 -17.49 -8.74 -9.34
N LYS A 79 -18.39 -8.12 -8.55
CA LYS A 79 -18.22 -8.00 -7.10
C LYS A 79 -18.28 -9.37 -6.41
N GLU A 80 -19.22 -10.22 -6.81
CA GLU A 80 -19.38 -11.56 -6.25
C GLU A 80 -18.19 -12.47 -6.61
N TRP A 81 -17.72 -12.40 -7.86
CA TRP A 81 -16.57 -13.18 -8.30
C TRP A 81 -15.26 -12.70 -7.67
N ALA A 82 -15.08 -11.38 -7.50
CA ALA A 82 -13.95 -10.84 -6.76
C ALA A 82 -13.96 -11.28 -5.29
N LYS A 83 -15.14 -11.35 -4.66
CA LYS A 83 -15.27 -11.85 -3.28
C LYS A 83 -14.92 -13.33 -3.15
N SER A 84 -15.20 -14.16 -4.16
CA SER A 84 -14.90 -15.61 -4.15
C SER A 84 -13.48 -15.95 -4.64
N CYS A 85 -12.67 -14.95 -4.97
CA CYS A 85 -11.30 -15.14 -5.45
C CYS A 85 -10.36 -15.54 -4.30
N LYS A 86 -9.91 -16.81 -4.26
CA LYS A 86 -9.03 -17.34 -3.19
C LYS A 86 -7.73 -16.54 -3.01
N PRO A 87 -6.97 -16.19 -4.09
CA PRO A 87 -5.75 -15.38 -3.92
C PRO A 87 -6.04 -14.00 -3.29
N CYS A 88 -7.15 -13.35 -3.69
CA CYS A 88 -7.57 -12.08 -3.09
C CYS A 88 -7.97 -12.22 -1.63
N GLN A 89 -8.63 -13.33 -1.25
CA GLN A 89 -9.02 -13.58 0.14
C GLN A 89 -7.80 -13.81 1.04
N GLN A 90 -6.81 -14.55 0.56
CA GLN A 90 -5.59 -14.87 1.32
C GLN A 90 -4.67 -13.66 1.50
N SER A 91 -4.55 -12.83 0.47
CA SER A 91 -3.71 -11.63 0.50
C SER A 91 -4.33 -10.46 1.27
N LYS A 92 -5.66 -10.38 1.33
CA LYS A 92 -6.36 -9.26 1.95
C LYS A 92 -6.57 -9.51 3.44
N VAL A 93 -5.73 -8.87 4.26
CA VAL A 93 -5.95 -8.79 5.71
C VAL A 93 -7.18 -7.91 5.98
N SER A 94 -8.32 -8.54 6.30
CA SER A 94 -9.55 -7.82 6.67
C SER A 94 -9.69 -7.60 8.16
N ARG A 95 -9.11 -8.51 8.96
CA ARG A 95 -9.15 -8.49 10.42
C ARG A 95 -7.74 -8.72 10.94
N HIS A 96 -7.25 -7.74 11.70
CA HIS A 96 -6.10 -7.96 12.56
C HIS A 96 -6.60 -8.70 13.81
N VAL A 97 -6.00 -9.85 14.11
CA VAL A 97 -6.23 -10.52 15.38
C VAL A 97 -5.33 -9.83 16.39
N THR A 98 -5.93 -9.00 17.23
CA THR A 98 -5.24 -8.45 18.40
C THR A 98 -5.38 -9.45 19.54
N SER A 99 -4.27 -10.02 20.00
CA SER A 99 -4.28 -10.80 21.24
C SER A 99 -4.64 -9.89 22.41
N PRO A 100 -5.40 -10.37 23.41
CA PRO A 100 -5.57 -9.64 24.66
C PRO A 100 -4.20 -9.24 25.23
N LEU A 101 -4.12 -8.04 25.80
CA LEU A 101 -2.89 -7.60 26.46
C LEU A 101 -2.66 -8.48 27.68
N ALA A 102 -1.54 -9.22 27.70
CA ALA A 102 -1.09 -9.89 28.90
C ALA A 102 -0.55 -8.84 29.87
N SER A 103 -0.99 -8.89 31.13
CA SER A 103 -0.37 -8.11 32.20
C SER A 103 0.87 -8.84 32.69
N PHE A 104 1.97 -8.10 32.82
CA PHE A 104 3.16 -8.60 33.51
C PHE A 104 2.97 -8.39 35.01
N ALA A 105 3.29 -9.40 35.82
CA ALA A 105 3.33 -9.24 37.27
C ALA A 105 4.40 -8.21 37.63
N HIS A 106 4.08 -7.32 38.59
CA HIS A 106 5.05 -6.31 39.03
C HIS A 106 6.25 -7.01 39.71
N PRO A 107 7.49 -6.76 39.28
CA PRO A 107 8.65 -7.37 39.91
C PRO A 107 8.75 -6.92 41.37
N SER A 108 8.81 -7.87 42.31
CA SER A 108 8.88 -7.62 43.75
C SER A 108 10.21 -7.05 44.25
N GLY A 109 11.13 -6.70 43.35
CA GLY A 109 12.45 -6.16 43.68
C GLY A 109 13.05 -5.36 42.53
N ARG A 110 13.98 -4.46 42.85
CA ARG A 110 14.67 -3.62 41.86
C ARG A 110 15.43 -4.48 40.84
N PHE A 111 15.40 -4.07 39.58
CA PHE A 111 16.13 -4.67 38.45
C PHE A 111 15.81 -6.14 38.09
N LYS A 112 14.72 -6.74 38.59
CA LYS A 112 14.34 -8.13 38.22
C LYS A 112 13.85 -8.28 36.78
N HIS A 113 13.22 -7.25 36.22
CA HIS A 113 12.80 -7.22 34.81
C HIS A 113 13.18 -5.86 34.21
N VAL A 114 13.90 -5.88 33.08
CA VAL A 114 14.28 -4.68 32.32
C VAL A 114 13.87 -4.91 30.87
N HIS A 115 12.94 -4.11 30.37
CA HIS A 115 12.60 -4.09 28.95
C HIS A 115 13.59 -3.20 28.21
N VAL A 116 14.40 -3.79 27.33
CA VAL A 116 15.35 -3.06 26.49
C VAL A 116 14.84 -3.09 25.05
N ASP A 117 14.45 -1.93 24.52
CA ASP A 117 14.11 -1.77 23.10
C ASP A 117 15.30 -1.13 22.36
N LYS A 118 15.89 -1.86 21.42
CA LYS A 118 16.99 -1.36 20.60
C LYS A 118 16.44 -0.89 19.27
N LYS A 119 16.39 0.42 19.07
CA LYS A 119 16.10 1.02 17.76
C LYS A 119 17.35 0.93 16.89
N ILE A 120 17.31 0.09 15.87
CA ILE A 120 18.36 0.04 14.85
C ILE A 120 17.91 0.94 13.68
N PRO A 121 18.69 1.97 13.29
CA PRO A 121 18.37 2.78 12.13
C PRO A 121 18.43 1.90 10.86
N ILE A 122 17.43 2.03 10.00
CA ILE A 122 17.27 1.26 8.76
C ILE A 122 18.50 1.41 7.86
N ASP A 123 19.21 2.54 7.92
CA ASP A 123 20.43 2.79 7.15
C ASP A 123 21.59 1.83 7.47
N ARG A 124 21.51 1.08 8.58
CA ARG A 124 22.49 0.03 8.95
C ARG A 124 22.08 -1.37 8.50
N LEU A 125 20.88 -1.56 7.97
CA LEU A 125 20.44 -2.81 7.34
C LEU A 125 20.96 -2.84 5.91
N LYS A 126 22.24 -3.18 5.71
CA LYS A 126 22.74 -3.50 4.36
C LYS A 126 21.94 -4.70 3.83
N PRO A 127 21.37 -4.66 2.62
CA PRO A 127 20.69 -5.81 2.05
C PRO A 127 21.72 -6.93 1.88
N ALA A 128 21.62 -7.94 2.73
CA ALA A 128 22.29 -9.21 2.52
C ALA A 128 21.61 -9.86 1.32
N TYR A 129 22.20 -9.64 0.14
CA TYR A 129 22.12 -10.43 -1.10
C TYR A 129 21.92 -9.54 -2.34
N VAL A 130 23.02 -9.04 -2.91
CA VAL A 130 23.26 -9.07 -4.37
C VAL A 130 24.77 -9.09 -4.59
N GLY A 131 25.26 -10.14 -5.27
CA GLY A 131 26.38 -10.06 -6.22
C GLY A 131 27.78 -9.86 -5.65
N ALA A 132 28.63 -10.88 -5.83
CA ALA A 132 30.07 -10.78 -5.71
C ALA A 132 30.64 -9.58 -6.50
N GLN A 133 31.41 -8.74 -5.81
CA GLN A 133 32.68 -8.20 -6.30
C GLN A 133 33.41 -7.48 -5.17
N LEU A 134 34.63 -7.93 -4.89
CA LEU A 134 35.56 -7.32 -3.96
C LEU A 134 35.87 -5.89 -4.43
N THR A 135 35.35 -4.89 -3.71
CA THR A 135 35.96 -3.57 -3.70
C THR A 135 36.61 -3.39 -2.34
N GLN A 136 37.88 -3.77 -2.30
CA GLN A 136 38.84 -3.35 -1.31
C GLN A 136 38.74 -1.83 -1.15
N SER A 137 38.49 -1.37 0.07
CA SER A 137 38.56 0.04 0.43
C SER A 137 39.35 0.11 1.72
N ASP A 138 40.62 0.45 1.58
CA ASP A 138 41.51 0.80 2.69
C ASP A 138 40.93 2.01 3.43
N HIS A 139 40.57 1.80 4.69
CA HIS A 139 40.37 2.89 5.64
C HIS A 139 41.64 2.99 6.49
N PRO A 140 42.35 4.13 6.49
CA PRO A 140 43.28 4.41 7.58
C PRO A 140 42.45 4.71 8.84
N GLU A 141 42.71 3.92 9.88
CA GLU A 141 42.17 4.10 11.23
C GLU A 141 42.75 5.37 11.88
N PRO A 142 41.94 6.37 12.26
CA PRO A 142 42.43 7.48 13.07
C PRO A 142 42.59 7.02 14.52
N LEU A 143 43.85 6.99 14.99
CA LEU A 143 44.23 6.75 16.39
C LEU A 143 43.42 7.60 17.39
N PRO A 144 43.15 7.08 18.60
CA PRO A 144 42.45 7.84 19.62
C PRO A 144 43.33 8.98 20.12
N GLN A 145 42.87 10.23 19.95
CA GLN A 145 43.52 11.37 20.58
C GLN A 145 43.33 11.33 22.10
N ALA A 146 44.43 11.52 22.82
CA ALA A 146 44.52 11.46 24.27
C ALA A 146 43.59 12.48 24.95
N GLN A 147 42.83 12.02 25.95
CA GLN A 147 42.07 12.91 26.83
C GLN A 147 43.02 13.56 27.86
N PRO A 148 42.97 14.89 28.07
CA PRO A 148 43.69 15.52 29.17
C PRO A 148 43.07 15.13 30.51
N LEU A 149 43.92 14.79 31.48
CA LEU A 149 43.52 14.54 32.87
C LEU A 149 43.00 15.86 33.50
N PRO A 150 41.86 15.86 34.21
CA PRO A 150 41.40 17.06 34.90
C PRO A 150 42.15 17.27 36.23
N ASP A 151 42.80 18.42 36.36
CA ASP A 151 43.43 18.90 37.60
C ASP A 151 42.37 19.56 38.50
N PRO A 152 42.28 19.23 39.80
CA PRO A 152 41.13 19.58 40.64
C PRO A 152 41.36 20.90 41.38
N SER A 153 41.12 22.06 40.75
CA SER A 153 40.99 23.34 41.47
C SER A 153 40.52 24.49 40.56
N ARG A 154 39.20 24.65 40.35
CA ARG A 154 38.59 25.98 40.26
C ARG A 154 37.06 25.94 40.20
N GLN A 155 36.45 26.42 41.28
CA GLN A 155 35.07 26.93 41.27
C GLN A 155 35.05 28.28 40.54
N GLN A 156 33.98 28.55 39.78
CA GLN A 156 33.21 29.81 39.82
C GLN A 156 32.13 29.81 38.70
N VAL A 157 30.84 29.88 39.06
CA VAL A 157 29.94 31.07 39.07
C VAL A 157 29.32 31.38 37.68
N VAL A 158 27.98 31.32 37.64
CA VAL A 158 27.05 31.75 36.56
C VAL A 158 26.61 33.19 36.88
N PRO A 159 26.47 34.19 35.95
CA PRO A 159 25.27 34.38 35.06
C PRO A 159 25.52 35.31 33.83
N PRO A 160 24.54 36.00 33.18
CA PRO A 160 23.15 35.69 32.76
C PRO A 160 22.88 35.85 31.22
N THR A 161 21.64 35.54 30.83
CA THR A 161 20.90 35.68 29.55
C THR A 161 21.09 36.95 28.69
N GLN A 162 21.09 36.79 27.35
CA GLN A 162 20.40 37.65 26.35
C GLN A 162 20.32 36.99 24.93
N SER A 163 19.14 37.08 24.29
CA SER A 163 18.79 36.76 22.86
C SER A 163 18.83 38.05 22.01
N PRO A 164 18.77 38.13 20.63
CA PRO A 164 17.94 37.34 19.67
C PRO A 164 18.41 37.12 18.17
N GLN A 165 17.94 36.00 17.54
CA GLN A 165 17.33 35.75 16.18
C GLN A 165 17.90 36.37 14.85
N PRO A 166 17.47 35.98 13.60
CA PRO A 166 16.70 34.83 13.06
C PRO A 166 17.29 34.19 11.75
N GLU A 167 16.95 32.94 11.39
CA GLU A 167 16.66 32.63 9.98
C GLU A 167 15.84 31.35 9.72
N THR A 168 14.98 31.49 8.72
CA THR A 168 13.85 30.66 8.31
C THR A 168 14.24 29.56 7.33
N ALA A 169 13.67 28.36 7.46
CA ALA A 169 13.40 27.49 6.31
C ALA A 169 12.16 26.63 6.55
N THR A 170 11.08 26.98 5.83
CA THR A 170 9.85 26.18 5.76
C THR A 170 10.07 25.03 4.78
N GLN A 171 9.81 23.79 5.19
CA GLN A 171 9.52 22.72 4.23
C GLN A 171 8.32 21.88 4.69
N ARG A 172 7.22 22.04 3.97
CA ARG A 172 6.03 21.18 4.08
C ARG A 172 6.27 19.89 3.30
N ARG A 173 5.95 18.75 3.90
CA ARG A 173 5.54 17.57 3.14
C ARG A 173 4.37 16.85 3.79
N SER A 174 3.45 16.47 2.93
CA SER A 174 2.13 15.87 3.09
C SER A 174 1.99 14.76 4.15
N GLY A 175 1.08 15.00 5.10
CA GLY A 175 -0.19 14.27 5.13
C GLY A 175 -0.19 12.79 5.55
N ARG A 176 -0.10 12.52 6.86
CA ARG A 176 -1.01 11.60 7.58
C ARG A 176 -0.96 11.90 9.07
N ARG A 177 -2.02 12.53 9.60
CA ARG A 177 -2.11 12.89 11.03
C ARG A 177 -2.58 11.64 11.80
N VAL A 178 -1.66 10.96 12.49
CA VAL A 178 -2.02 9.93 13.48
C VAL A 178 -2.24 10.66 14.80
N ARG A 179 -3.47 10.68 15.29
CA ARG A 179 -3.77 11.16 16.64
C ARG A 179 -3.40 10.03 17.60
N PHE A 180 -2.36 10.24 18.41
CA PHE A 180 -2.15 9.43 19.60
C PHE A 180 -3.09 9.98 20.68
N ALA A 181 -3.92 9.12 21.26
CA ALA A 181 -4.67 9.47 22.45
C ALA A 181 -3.68 9.63 23.61
N GLU A 182 -3.78 10.73 24.37
CA GLU A 182 -3.12 10.89 25.65
C GLU A 182 -3.48 9.68 26.52
N ARG A 183 -2.46 8.89 26.84
CA ARG A 183 -2.55 7.94 27.94
C ARG A 183 -2.26 8.74 29.21
N TYR A 184 -3.11 8.52 30.20
CA TYR A 184 -2.96 8.94 31.61
C TYR A 184 -1.50 9.00 32.07
#